data_AF-A0A8T3S140-F1
#
_entry.id   AF-A0A8T3S140-F1
#
_cell.length_a   1.000
_cell.length_b   1.000
_cell.length_c   1.000
_cell.angle_alpha   90.00
_cell.angle_beta   90.00
_cell.angle_gamma   90.00
#
_symmetry.space_group_name_H-M   'P 1'
#
loop_
_entity.id
_entity.type
_entity.pdbx_description
1 polymer ?
#
loop_
_entity_poly.entity_id
_entity_poly.type
_entity_poly.pdbx_seq_one_letter_code
_entity_poly.pdbx_strand_id
1 'polypeptide(L)'
;MTIGVDYVIRETLLSSLDMTGEVLQNLGLTFSQASDAVEYFREFDQKLLDKQLAIHDDQTKLIASTKEAAAELRGLFEADTKA
;
A
#
# COMPACT_ATOMS: atom_id res chain seq x y z
N MET A 1 -17.36 2.42 4.90
CA MET A 1 -17.68 1.01 5.14
C MET A 1 -18.41 0.81 6.45
N THR A 2 -17.93 1.35 7.58
CA THR A 2 -18.55 1.19 8.92
C THR A 2 -19.93 1.84 9.10
N ILE A 3 -20.24 2.90 8.33
CA ILE A 3 -21.55 3.58 8.33
C ILE A 3 -22.32 3.42 7.01
N GLY A 4 -21.99 2.41 6.20
CA GLY A 4 -22.65 2.13 4.92
C GLY A 4 -22.17 2.96 3.72
N VAL A 5 -21.03 3.65 3.84
CA VAL A 5 -20.37 4.32 2.70
C VAL A 5 -19.38 3.37 2.05
N ASP A 6 -19.75 2.79 0.91
CA ASP A 6 -18.94 1.74 0.26
C ASP A 6 -18.01 2.29 -0.83
N TYR A 7 -18.22 3.55 -1.24
CA TYR A 7 -17.38 4.24 -2.23
C TYR A 7 -16.61 5.38 -1.57
N VAL A 8 -15.32 5.15 -1.31
CA VAL A 8 -14.43 6.13 -0.67
C VAL A 8 -13.22 6.36 -1.56
N ILE A 9 -12.94 7.63 -1.85
CA ILE A 9 -11.70 8.06 -2.52
C ILE A 9 -10.82 8.73 -1.47
N ARG A 10 -9.61 8.20 -1.28
CA ARG A 10 -8.59 8.83 -0.42
C ARG A 10 -7.91 9.94 -1.21
N GLU A 11 -8.16 11.18 -0.79
CA GLU A 11 -7.81 12.43 -1.50
C GLU A 11 -6.41 12.43 -2.11
N THR A 12 -5.40 12.01 -1.35
CA THR A 12 -3.99 12.08 -1.78
C THR A 12 -3.43 10.77 -2.33
N LEU A 13 -4.17 9.66 -2.25
CA LEU A 13 -3.62 8.34 -2.58
C LEU A 13 -3.22 8.25 -4.05
N LEU A 14 -4.14 8.61 -4.96
CA LEU A 14 -3.91 8.48 -6.40
C LEU A 14 -2.68 9.28 -6.85
N SER A 15 -2.59 10.54 -6.43
CA SER A 15 -1.42 11.38 -6.75
C SER A 15 -0.13 10.87 -6.10
N SER A 16 -0.20 10.26 -4.91
CA SER A 16 0.98 9.69 -4.26
C SER A 16 1.50 8.44 -4.98
N LEU A 17 0.59 7.61 -5.52
CA LEU A 17 0.94 6.43 -6.31
C LEU A 17 1.57 6.82 -7.65
N ASP A 18 0.98 7.82 -8.33
CA ASP A 18 1.51 8.37 -9.58
C ASP A 18 2.93 8.95 -9.37
N MET A 19 3.10 9.79 -8.36
CA MET A 19 4.40 10.32 -7.97
C MET A 19 5.42 9.22 -7.65
N THR A 20 4.98 8.14 -7.00
CA THR A 20 5.86 7.00 -6.69
C THR A 20 6.34 6.32 -7.97
N GLY A 21 5.47 6.14 -8.96
CA GLY A 21 5.84 5.58 -10.26
C GLY A 21 6.93 6.39 -10.97
N GLU A 22 6.81 7.72 -10.95
CA GLU A 22 7.83 8.63 -11.49
C GLU A 22 9.14 8.54 -10.71
N VAL A 23 9.09 8.52 -9.37
CA VAL A 23 10.29 8.39 -8.52
C VAL A 23 11.03 7.08 -8.80
N LEU A 24 10.32 5.96 -8.91
CA LEU A 24 10.92 4.65 -9.19
C LEU A 24 11.60 4.60 -10.56
N GLN A 25 10.99 5.19 -11.59
CA GLN A 25 11.60 5.31 -12.92
C GLN A 25 12.87 6.17 -12.89
N ASN A 26 12.84 7.30 -12.17
CA ASN A 26 14.02 8.16 -11.98
C ASN A 26 15.16 7.47 -11.20
N LEU A 27 14.84 6.45 -10.39
CA LEU A 27 15.80 5.59 -9.70
C LEU A 27 16.33 4.44 -10.59
N GLY A 28 15.87 4.34 -11.83
CA GLY A 28 16.40 3.40 -12.84
C GLY A 28 15.53 2.17 -13.11
N LEU A 29 14.32 2.08 -12.54
CA LEU A 29 13.38 1.04 -12.91
C LEU A 29 12.78 1.32 -14.29
N THR A 30 12.47 0.26 -15.03
CA THR A 30 11.66 0.40 -16.26
C THR A 30 10.24 0.82 -15.91
N PHE A 31 9.52 1.38 -16.88
CA PHE A 31 8.10 1.72 -16.72
C PHE A 31 7.27 0.52 -16.22
N SER A 32 7.49 -0.67 -16.78
CA SER A 32 6.77 -1.89 -16.34
C SER A 32 7.04 -2.19 -14.86
N GLN A 33 8.31 -2.23 -14.46
CA GLN A 33 8.68 -2.52 -13.06
C GLN A 33 8.11 -1.50 -12.08
N ALA A 34 8.13 -0.21 -12.43
CA ALA A 34 7.56 0.83 -11.59
C ALA A 34 6.02 0.71 -11.50
N SER A 35 5.36 0.45 -12.63
CA SER A 35 3.91 0.24 -12.69
C SER A 35 3.48 -0.99 -11.87
N ASP A 36 4.21 -2.10 -12.00
CA ASP A 36 3.94 -3.35 -11.28
C ASP A 36 4.10 -3.12 -9.77
N ALA A 37 5.18 -2.45 -9.34
CA ALA A 37 5.41 -2.11 -7.94
C ALA A 37 4.30 -1.21 -7.35
N VAL A 38 3.84 -0.22 -8.11
CA VAL A 38 2.75 0.68 -7.70
C VAL A 38 1.42 -0.08 -7.56
N GLU A 39 1.10 -0.96 -8.50
CA GLU A 39 -0.16 -1.72 -8.42
C GLU A 39 -0.14 -2.73 -7.28
N TYR A 40 0.98 -3.44 -7.08
CA TYR A 40 1.15 -4.32 -5.92
C TYR A 40 0.98 -3.57 -4.60
N PHE A 41 1.59 -2.39 -4.47
CA PHE A 41 1.41 -1.56 -3.29
C PHE A 41 -0.05 -1.14 -3.12
N ARG A 42 -0.73 -0.72 -4.19
CA ARG A 42 -2.14 -0.30 -4.16
C ARG A 42 -3.06 -1.40 -3.66
N GLU A 43 -2.89 -2.61 -4.17
CA GLU A 43 -3.66 -3.77 -3.70
C GLU A 43 -3.38 -4.11 -2.23
N PHE A 44 -2.10 -4.07 -1.84
CA PHE A 44 -1.69 -4.34 -0.47
C PHE A 44 -2.28 -3.32 0.51
N ASP A 45 -2.17 -2.04 0.19
CA ASP A 45 -2.67 -0.93 0.99
C ASP A 45 -4.21 -0.98 1.13
N GLN A 46 -4.95 -1.37 0.09
CA GLN A 46 -6.40 -1.58 0.21
C GLN A 46 -6.74 -2.74 1.16
N LYS A 47 -6.03 -3.88 1.05
CA LYS A 47 -6.22 -5.02 1.97
C LYS A 47 -5.85 -4.65 3.41
N LEU A 48 -4.81 -3.83 3.61
CA LEU A 48 -4.42 -3.34 4.92
C LEU A 48 -5.48 -2.42 5.51
N LEU A 49 -6.02 -1.50 4.72
CA LEU A 49 -7.07 -0.58 5.14
C LEU A 49 -8.30 -1.33 5.66
N ASP A 50 -8.73 -2.38 4.96
CA ASP A 50 -9.87 -3.20 5.37
C ASP A 50 -9.60 -3.93 6.70
N LYS A 51 -8.39 -4.47 6.89
CA LYS A 51 -7.96 -5.10 8.16
C LYS A 51 -7.93 -4.08 9.31
N GLN A 52 -7.38 -2.90 9.06
CA GLN A 52 -7.25 -1.83 10.06
C GLN A 52 -8.60 -1.26 10.48
N LEU A 53 -9.57 -1.22 9.56
CA LEU A 53 -10.92 -0.78 9.88
C LEU A 53 -11.56 -1.62 10.99
N ALA A 54 -11.30 -2.93 11.01
CA ALA A 54 -11.83 -3.85 12.03
C ALA A 54 -11.30 -3.57 13.45
N ILE A 55 -10.18 -2.84 13.57
CA ILE A 55 -9.52 -2.52 14.83
C ILE A 55 -9.37 -1.01 15.05
N HIS A 56 -10.13 -0.19 14.32
CA HIS A 56 -9.90 1.26 14.24
C HIS A 56 -10.01 2.01 15.59
N ASP A 57 -10.78 1.49 16.55
CA ASP A 57 -10.93 2.06 17.90
C ASP A 57 -9.76 1.73 18.84
N ASP A 58 -8.85 0.83 18.45
CA ASP A 58 -7.70 0.39 19.25
C ASP A 58 -6.40 0.91 18.62
N GLN A 59 -6.00 2.10 19.04
CA GLN A 59 -4.81 2.78 18.52
C GLN A 59 -3.53 1.95 18.70
N THR A 60 -3.44 1.12 19.76
CA THR A 60 -2.26 0.27 19.99
C THR A 60 -2.19 -0.82 18.92
N LYS A 61 -3.31 -1.48 18.63
CA LYS A 61 -3.39 -2.48 17.55
C LYS A 61 -3.18 -1.85 16.18
N LEU A 62 -3.69 -0.64 15.93
CA LEU A 62 -3.43 0.07 14.67
C LEU A 62 -1.93 0.27 14.45
N ILE A 63 -1.21 0.80 15.45
CA ILE A 63 0.24 1.00 15.36
C ILE A 63 0.97 -0.33 15.12
N ALA A 64 0.60 -1.38 15.83
CA ALA A 64 1.18 -2.71 15.64
C ALA A 64 0.95 -3.23 14.21
N SER A 65 -0.29 -3.15 13.71
CA SER A 65 -0.66 -3.60 12.38
C SER A 65 0.09 -2.86 11.27
N THR A 66 0.32 -1.55 11.41
CA THR A 66 1.11 -0.77 10.44
C THR A 66 2.56 -1.24 10.41
N LYS A 67 3.15 -1.56 11.56
CA LYS A 67 4.54 -2.06 11.61
C LYS A 67 4.67 -3.45 10.99
N GLU A 68 3.72 -4.33 11.28
CA GLU A 68 3.65 -5.67 10.69
C GLU A 68 3.47 -5.61 9.17
N ALA A 69 2.57 -4.75 8.70
CA ALA A 69 2.32 -4.55 7.28
C ALA A 69 3.55 -4.01 6.54
N ALA A 70 4.29 -3.08 7.14
CA ALA A 70 5.54 -2.60 6.56
C ALA A 70 6.61 -3.70 6.44
N ALA A 71 6.66 -4.65 7.39
CA ALA A 71 7.55 -5.80 7.31
C ALA A 71 7.09 -6.82 6.26
N GLU A 72 5.80 -7.10 6.18
CA GLU A 72 5.19 -7.98 5.17
C GLU A 72 5.46 -7.45 3.75
N LEU A 73 5.17 -6.18 3.50
CA LEU A 73 5.39 -5.53 2.21
C LEU A 73 6.86 -5.54 1.79
N ARG A 74 7.78 -5.32 2.73
CA ARG A 74 9.22 -5.45 2.45
C ARG A 74 9.57 -6.87 2.00
N GLY A 75 9.04 -7.87 2.69
CA GLY A 75 9.25 -9.29 2.32
C GLY A 75 8.73 -9.63 0.93
N LEU A 76 7.59 -9.07 0.51
CA LEU A 76 7.03 -9.24 -0.83
C LEU A 76 7.99 -8.70 -1.91
N PHE A 77 8.49 -7.48 -1.73
CA PHE A 77 9.46 -6.90 -2.68
C PHE A 77 10.80 -7.65 -2.69
N GLU A 78 11.29 -8.10 -1.53
CA GLU A 78 12.52 -8.90 -1.46
C GLU A 78 12.38 -10.28 -2.14
N ALA A 79 11.19 -10.89 -2.09
CA ALA A 79 10.92 -12.16 -2.77
C ALA A 79 10.89 -11.98 -4.29
N ASP A 80 10.31 -10.88 -4.79
CA ASP A 80 10.17 -10.59 -6.21
C ASP A 80 11.52 -10.30 -6.89
N THR A 81 12.48 -9.69 -6.17
CA THR A 81 13.86 -9.51 -6.68
C THR A 81 14.65 -10.81 -6.89
N LYS A 82 14.15 -11.94 -6.38
CA LYS A 82 14.81 -13.26 -6.47
C LYS A 82 14.19 -14.19 -7.52
N ALA A 83 13.12 -13.77 -8.19
CA ALA A 83 12.44 -14.51 -9.26
C ALA A 83 12.97 -14.11 -10.65
#